data_AF-A0A9N9RRA1-F1
#
_entry.id   AF-A0A9N9RRA1-F1
#
_cell.length_a   1.000
_cell.length_b   1.000
_cell.length_c   1.000
_cell.angle_alpha   90.00
_cell.angle_beta   90.00
_cell.angle_gamma   90.00
#
_symmetry.space_group_name_H-M   'P 1'
#
loop_
_entity.id
_entity.type
_entity.pdbx_description
1 polymer ?
#
loop_
_entity_poly.entity_id
_entity_poly.type
_entity_poly.pdbx_seq_one_letter_code
_entity_poly.pdbx_strand_id
1 'polypeptide(L)'
;MAKSKWVILLVTELFSALSLVAIIVSFSTDHWVVSDMKYESNEDIGISYMHYGLFDGKLTQSIYQTTKFIDLTIICRYDINKCFYSCQQTSDRRSNEFDQLLKGENLAICPASRTKQTARNFNEQVNMTAMTMKINYDEMSEAATFEDEFLSAGLWLTTVIFLALSSLFTLISAFFSMLNILCNPISYLSSTHGLYVWNGIAALMCSITMIIYSSLFGIFISKNIAITDTLRTLSRFTSDGLAQFGFSFWILILSIFCHLINIGLVYYRNYLLQHQPKPPVITVHKNDSTILVY
;
A
#
# COMPACT_ATOMS: atom_id res chain seq x y z
N MET A 1 -9.17 -31.74 29.48
CA MET A 1 -9.07 -30.79 28.35
C MET A 1 -7.70 -30.12 28.40
N ALA A 2 -6.79 -30.43 27.46
CA ALA A 2 -5.38 -30.07 27.58
C ALA A 2 -5.14 -28.55 27.38
N LYS A 3 -4.87 -27.83 28.48
CA LYS A 3 -4.66 -26.37 28.53
C LYS A 3 -3.63 -25.83 27.51
N SER A 4 -2.65 -26.65 27.11
CA SER A 4 -1.59 -26.27 26.15
C SER A 4 -2.10 -25.96 24.72
N LYS A 5 -3.26 -26.48 24.30
CA LYS A 5 -3.68 -26.43 22.89
C LYS A 5 -4.42 -25.15 22.49
N TRP A 6 -5.05 -24.49 23.45
CA TRP A 6 -5.73 -23.21 23.24
C TRP A 6 -4.74 -22.05 23.16
N VAL A 7 -3.60 -22.17 23.83
CA VAL A 7 -2.51 -21.19 23.75
C VAL A 7 -2.01 -21.04 22.33
N ILE A 8 -1.89 -22.13 21.56
CA ILE A 8 -1.46 -22.07 20.15
C ILE A 8 -2.44 -21.25 19.31
N LEU A 9 -3.76 -21.45 19.49
CA LEU A 9 -4.78 -20.68 18.78
C LEU A 9 -4.78 -19.21 19.19
N LEU A 10 -4.53 -18.90 20.47
CA LEU A 10 -4.37 -17.53 20.95
C LEU A 10 -3.15 -16.87 20.29
N VAL A 11 -2.02 -17.57 20.17
CA VAL A 11 -0.84 -17.06 19.48
C VAL A 11 -1.13 -16.84 17.98
N THR A 12 -1.88 -17.74 17.34
CA THR A 12 -2.35 -17.57 15.95
C THR A 12 -3.20 -16.30 15.78
N GLU A 13 -4.05 -15.99 16.75
CA GLU A 13 -4.84 -14.76 16.76
C GLU A 13 -3.94 -13.51 16.84
N LEU A 14 -2.94 -13.53 17.73
CA LEU A 14 -2.02 -12.40 17.88
C LEU A 14 -1.25 -12.10 16.59
N PHE A 15 -0.77 -13.13 15.89
CA PHE A 15 -0.13 -12.95 14.58
C PHE A 15 -1.10 -12.47 13.50
N SER A 16 -2.37 -12.91 13.54
CA SER A 16 -3.40 -12.40 12.63
C SER A 16 -3.68 -10.91 12.89
N ALA A 17 -3.76 -10.50 14.15
CA ALA A 17 -3.94 -9.09 14.53
C ALA A 17 -2.72 -8.24 14.13
N LEU A 18 -1.50 -8.74 14.34
CA LEU A 18 -0.28 -8.08 13.89
C LEU A 18 -0.25 -7.90 12.35
N SER A 19 -0.62 -8.95 11.61
CA SER A 19 -0.75 -8.90 10.14
C SER A 19 -1.75 -7.83 9.70
N LEU A 20 -2.92 -7.79 10.34
CA LEU A 20 -3.96 -6.81 10.03
C LEU A 20 -3.47 -5.37 10.26
N VAL A 21 -2.79 -5.12 11.39
CA VAL A 21 -2.18 -3.81 11.67
C VAL A 21 -1.15 -3.45 10.61
N ALA A 22 -0.29 -4.38 10.20
CA ALA A 22 0.69 -4.16 9.13
C ALA A 22 0.01 -3.78 7.79
N ILE A 23 -1.06 -4.48 7.41
CA ILE A 23 -1.83 -4.18 6.19
C ILE A 23 -2.49 -2.79 6.28
N ILE A 24 -3.10 -2.44 7.42
CA ILE A 24 -3.71 -1.12 7.62
C ILE A 24 -2.67 0.00 7.56
N VAL A 25 -1.53 -0.18 8.24
CA VAL A 25 -0.41 0.78 8.19
C VAL A 25 0.08 0.95 6.76
N SER A 26 0.29 -0.16 6.04
CA SER A 26 0.66 -0.12 4.63
C SER A 26 -0.36 0.66 3.80
N PHE A 27 -1.65 0.36 3.93
CA PHE A 27 -2.72 1.01 3.17
C PHE A 27 -2.85 2.52 3.43
N SER A 28 -2.65 2.97 4.67
CA SER A 28 -2.92 4.35 5.09
C SER A 28 -1.70 5.29 5.05
N THR A 29 -0.48 4.77 4.90
CA THR A 29 0.74 5.59 4.98
C THR A 29 1.21 6.06 3.60
N ASP A 30 1.89 7.21 3.60
CA ASP A 30 2.39 7.94 2.43
C ASP A 30 3.85 7.59 2.06
N HIS A 31 4.26 6.33 2.30
CA HIS A 31 5.65 5.87 2.14
C HIS A 31 5.75 4.53 1.42
N TRP A 32 5.00 4.37 0.34
CA TRP A 32 5.21 3.26 -0.60
C TRP A 32 6.38 3.52 -1.54
N VAL A 33 6.57 4.78 -1.93
CA VAL A 33 7.71 5.24 -2.74
C VAL A 33 8.37 6.40 -2.04
N VAL A 34 9.70 6.39 -2.06
CA VAL A 34 10.54 7.50 -1.63
C VAL A 34 11.51 7.79 -2.77
N SER A 35 11.76 9.06 -3.06
CA SER A 35 12.70 9.43 -4.09
C SER A 35 13.28 10.82 -3.88
N ASP A 36 14.54 10.96 -4.26
CA ASP A 36 15.19 12.24 -4.46
C ASP A 36 14.99 12.72 -5.89
N MET A 37 14.91 14.04 -6.06
CA MET A 37 14.76 14.69 -7.36
C MET A 37 15.84 15.74 -7.53
N LYS A 38 16.49 15.72 -8.69
CA LYS A 38 17.57 16.64 -9.05
C LYS A 38 17.18 17.51 -10.23
N TYR A 39 17.69 18.74 -10.26
CA TYR A 39 17.48 19.64 -11.39
C TYR A 39 18.50 19.36 -12.51
N GLU A 40 18.02 19.02 -13.70
CA GLU A 40 18.78 18.48 -14.83
C GLU A 40 19.90 19.40 -15.31
N SER A 41 19.70 20.72 -15.26
CA SER A 41 20.68 21.67 -15.81
C SER A 41 21.67 22.23 -14.79
N ASN A 42 21.48 21.98 -13.49
CA ASN A 42 22.43 22.37 -12.45
C ASN A 42 22.04 21.71 -11.12
N GLU A 43 22.87 20.76 -10.65
CA GLU A 43 22.62 20.06 -9.37
C GLU A 43 22.67 21.01 -8.16
N ASP A 44 23.42 22.13 -8.26
CA ASP A 44 23.59 23.11 -7.18
C ASP A 44 22.34 23.98 -6.91
N ILE A 45 21.30 23.91 -7.76
CA ILE A 45 20.07 24.71 -7.61
C ILE A 45 19.20 24.21 -6.44
N GLY A 46 19.34 22.93 -6.08
CA GLY A 46 18.73 22.35 -4.90
C GLY A 46 18.21 20.93 -5.10
N ILE A 47 18.16 20.19 -4.00
CA ILE A 47 17.66 18.81 -3.96
C ILE A 47 16.22 18.84 -3.47
N SER A 48 15.32 18.17 -4.19
CA SER A 48 13.94 18.01 -3.76
C SER A 48 13.70 16.57 -3.31
N TYR A 49 12.91 16.40 -2.27
CA TYR A 49 12.62 15.10 -1.68
C TYR A 49 11.12 14.83 -1.78
N MET A 50 10.76 13.62 -2.19
CA MET A 50 9.39 13.24 -2.40
C MET A 50 9.10 11.85 -1.83
N HIS A 51 7.92 11.70 -1.24
CA HIS A 51 7.40 10.41 -0.83
C HIS A 51 5.88 10.35 -1.01
N TYR A 52 5.36 9.19 -1.42
CA TYR A 52 3.92 8.98 -1.53
C TYR A 52 3.52 7.55 -1.20
N GLY A 53 2.24 7.40 -0.84
CA GLY A 53 1.55 6.13 -0.56
C GLY A 53 0.76 5.63 -1.76
N LEU A 54 -0.37 4.97 -1.51
CA LEU A 54 -1.30 4.56 -2.58
C LEU A 54 -2.18 5.70 -3.07
N PHE A 55 -2.49 6.67 -2.22
CA PHE A 55 -3.52 7.68 -2.48
C PHE A 55 -2.96 9.09 -2.43
N ASP A 56 -2.11 9.37 -1.46
CA ASP A 56 -1.59 10.70 -1.17
C ASP A 56 -0.08 10.65 -0.93
N GLY A 57 0.55 11.82 -1.04
CA GLY A 57 1.98 11.99 -0.85
C GLY A 57 2.36 13.43 -0.57
N LYS A 58 3.66 13.66 -0.43
CA LYS A 58 4.24 14.97 -0.17
C LYS A 58 5.51 15.17 -0.99
N LEU A 59 5.63 16.37 -1.52
CA LEU A 59 6.84 16.88 -2.17
C LEU A 59 7.41 18.01 -1.33
N THR A 60 8.68 17.88 -0.97
CA THR A 60 9.49 18.93 -0.35
C THR A 60 10.46 19.45 -1.38
N GLN A 61 10.16 20.61 -1.93
CA GLN A 61 10.96 21.23 -2.97
C GLN A 61 11.88 22.26 -2.33
N SER A 62 13.19 22.05 -2.40
CA SER A 62 14.19 23.02 -1.94
C SER A 62 14.87 23.63 -3.15
N ILE A 63 14.59 24.89 -3.43
CA ILE A 63 15.20 25.65 -4.53
C ILE A 63 15.90 26.86 -3.92
N TYR A 64 17.23 26.94 -4.10
CA TYR A 64 18.09 27.94 -3.47
C TYR A 64 17.86 28.02 -1.94
N GLN A 65 17.34 29.15 -1.45
CA GLN A 65 17.07 29.39 -0.03
C GLN A 65 15.59 29.18 0.36
N THR A 66 14.75 28.77 -0.58
CA THR A 66 13.31 28.60 -0.34
C THR A 66 12.93 27.13 -0.34
N THR A 67 12.30 26.68 0.74
CA THR A 67 11.68 25.36 0.82
C THR A 67 10.17 25.47 0.71
N LYS A 68 9.58 24.76 -0.25
CA LYS A 68 8.15 24.67 -0.46
C LYS A 68 7.68 23.25 -0.16
N PHE A 69 6.57 23.15 0.57
CA PHE A 69 5.89 21.88 0.83
C PHE A 69 4.65 21.81 -0.06
N ILE A 70 4.46 20.71 -0.76
CA ILE A 70 3.34 20.49 -1.68
C ILE A 70 2.72 19.14 -1.33
N ASP A 71 1.40 19.14 -1.18
CA ASP A 71 0.64 17.90 -0.98
C ASP A 71 0.28 17.33 -2.36
N LEU A 72 0.41 16.02 -2.49
CA LEU A 72 0.13 15.28 -3.73
C LEU A 72 -1.03 14.32 -3.49
N THR A 73 -1.93 14.21 -4.45
CA THR A 73 -3.02 13.24 -4.44
C THR A 73 -3.15 12.59 -5.81
N ILE A 74 -3.32 11.27 -5.84
CA ILE A 74 -3.48 10.54 -7.08
C ILE A 74 -4.77 10.91 -7.81
N ILE A 75 -4.69 10.98 -9.13
CA ILE A 75 -5.85 11.04 -10.02
C ILE A 75 -5.68 10.04 -11.15
N CYS A 76 -6.77 9.37 -11.49
CA CYS A 76 -6.80 8.28 -12.45
C CYS A 76 -7.94 8.46 -13.46
N ARG A 77 -7.62 8.24 -14.73
CA ARG A 77 -8.56 8.16 -15.84
C ARG A 77 -8.53 6.75 -16.42
N TYR A 78 -9.57 5.99 -16.09
CA TYR A 78 -9.66 4.56 -16.44
C TYR A 78 -9.98 4.33 -17.93
N ASP A 79 -10.60 5.30 -18.58
CA ASP A 79 -10.90 5.29 -20.02
C ASP A 79 -9.64 5.17 -20.88
N ILE A 80 -8.54 5.77 -20.40
CA ILE A 80 -7.23 5.79 -21.08
C ILE A 80 -6.15 5.05 -20.29
N ASN A 81 -6.52 4.37 -19.20
CA ASN A 81 -5.62 3.60 -18.33
C ASN A 81 -4.42 4.41 -17.76
N LYS A 82 -4.58 5.70 -17.51
CA LYS A 82 -3.49 6.59 -17.03
C LYS A 82 -3.79 7.20 -15.66
N CYS A 83 -2.79 7.26 -14.80
CA CYS A 83 -2.82 7.93 -13.51
C CYS A 83 -1.54 8.75 -13.30
N PHE A 84 -1.62 9.75 -12.44
CA PHE A 84 -0.46 10.45 -11.91
C PHE A 84 -0.80 11.11 -10.57
N TYR A 85 0.22 11.62 -9.88
CA TYR A 85 0.05 12.37 -8.64
C TYR A 85 -0.05 13.87 -8.91
N SER A 86 -1.24 14.42 -8.66
CA SER A 86 -1.54 15.85 -8.84
C SER A 86 -1.29 16.65 -7.57
N CYS A 87 -0.77 17.86 -7.72
CA CYS A 87 -0.58 18.82 -6.63
C CYS A 87 -1.82 19.70 -6.34
N GLN A 88 -2.93 19.53 -7.07
CA GLN A 88 -4.12 20.37 -6.93
C GLN A 88 -5.00 19.94 -5.75
N GLN A 89 -5.56 20.91 -5.03
CA GLN A 89 -6.32 20.65 -3.80
C GLN A 89 -7.76 20.14 -4.06
N THR A 90 -8.41 20.58 -5.14
CA THR A 90 -9.81 20.22 -5.45
C THR A 90 -9.89 19.17 -6.54
N SER A 91 -10.88 18.28 -6.49
CA SER A 91 -11.12 17.26 -7.51
C SER A 91 -11.21 17.84 -8.92
N ASP A 92 -11.94 18.95 -9.07
CA ASP A 92 -12.20 19.57 -10.36
C ASP A 92 -10.91 20.15 -10.97
N ARG A 93 -10.04 20.72 -10.14
CA ARG A 93 -8.72 21.21 -10.59
C ARG A 93 -7.79 20.08 -10.95
N ARG A 94 -7.81 18.96 -10.21
CA ARG A 94 -7.04 17.76 -10.57
C ARG A 94 -7.49 17.21 -11.92
N SER A 95 -8.79 17.14 -12.17
CA SER A 95 -9.34 16.70 -13.47
C SER A 95 -8.94 17.63 -14.62
N ASN A 96 -9.05 18.94 -14.41
CA ASN A 96 -8.62 19.92 -15.42
C ASN A 96 -7.10 19.85 -15.67
N GLU A 97 -6.29 19.66 -14.63
CA GLU A 97 -4.84 19.46 -14.76
C GLU A 97 -4.52 18.19 -15.57
N PHE A 98 -5.26 17.11 -15.35
CA PHE A 98 -5.15 15.88 -16.15
C PHE A 98 -5.40 16.18 -17.64
N ASP A 99 -6.51 16.83 -17.96
CA ASP A 99 -6.86 17.13 -19.35
C ASP A 99 -5.88 18.11 -20.01
N GLN A 100 -5.28 19.03 -19.24
CA GLN A 100 -4.22 19.93 -19.71
C GLN A 100 -2.92 19.18 -20.01
N LEU A 101 -2.53 18.24 -19.15
CA LEU A 101 -1.35 17.39 -19.36
C LEU A 101 -1.48 16.55 -20.64
N LEU A 102 -2.66 15.97 -20.88
CA LEU A 102 -2.93 15.20 -22.10
C LEU A 102 -2.80 16.05 -23.38
N LYS A 103 -3.12 17.34 -23.30
CA LYS A 103 -3.05 18.27 -24.44
C LYS A 103 -1.69 18.97 -24.57
N GLY A 104 -0.78 18.78 -23.62
CA GLY A 104 0.50 19.49 -23.56
C GLY A 104 0.34 21.00 -23.32
N GLU A 105 -0.74 21.42 -22.64
CA GLU A 105 -1.04 22.83 -22.37
C GLU A 105 -0.32 23.37 -21.11
N ASN A 106 -0.32 24.69 -20.94
CA ASN A 106 0.25 25.34 -19.76
C ASN A 106 -0.52 24.99 -18.48
N LEU A 107 0.23 24.58 -17.47
CA LEU A 107 -0.30 24.03 -16.22
C LEU A 107 -0.48 25.08 -15.14
N ALA A 108 -1.52 24.92 -14.33
CA ALA A 108 -1.74 25.75 -13.15
C ALA A 108 -0.63 25.55 -12.10
N ILE A 109 -0.22 26.63 -11.44
CA ILE A 109 0.82 26.60 -10.40
C ILE A 109 0.34 25.78 -9.19
N CYS A 110 1.21 24.91 -8.66
CA CYS A 110 0.90 24.11 -7.46
C CYS A 110 0.78 25.00 -6.21
N PRO A 111 -0.30 24.90 -5.43
CA PRO A 111 -0.43 25.61 -4.15
C PRO A 111 0.56 25.07 -3.11
N ALA A 112 0.97 25.90 -2.15
CA ALA A 112 1.72 25.42 -0.99
C ALA A 112 0.81 24.64 -0.02
N SER A 113 1.37 23.66 0.68
CA SER A 113 0.70 22.82 1.68
C SER A 113 0.15 23.67 2.83
N ARG A 114 -1.09 23.37 3.25
CA ARG A 114 -1.79 24.11 4.32
C ARG A 114 -1.22 23.81 5.72
N THR A 115 -0.56 22.67 5.89
CA THR A 115 -0.23 22.10 7.21
C THR A 115 1.03 22.70 7.86
N LYS A 116 1.81 23.49 7.10
CA LYS A 116 3.03 24.19 7.59
C LYS A 116 3.05 25.67 7.20
N GLN A 117 1.90 26.31 7.07
CA GLN A 117 1.84 27.78 7.09
C GLN A 117 2.10 28.27 8.51
N THR A 118 3.37 28.30 8.90
CA THR A 118 3.83 29.33 9.85
C THR A 118 3.47 30.65 9.19
N ALA A 119 2.58 31.41 9.82
CA ALA A 119 2.04 32.66 9.32
C ALA A 119 3.15 33.60 8.81
N ARG A 120 3.38 33.60 7.50
CA ARG A 120 3.80 34.80 6.81
C ARG A 120 2.59 35.22 6.00
N ASN A 121 1.98 36.32 6.45
CA ASN A 121 0.97 37.06 5.72
C ASN A 121 1.51 37.34 4.32
N PHE A 122 1.13 36.52 3.35
CA PHE A 122 1.33 36.82 1.94
C PHE A 122 -0.02 37.24 1.39
N ASN A 123 -0.43 38.45 1.76
CA ASN A 123 -1.21 39.28 0.87
C ASN A 123 -0.29 39.61 -0.30
N GLU A 124 -0.13 38.66 -1.21
CA GLU A 124 0.33 38.98 -2.55
C GLU A 124 -0.85 38.71 -3.47
N GLN A 125 -1.60 39.79 -3.71
CA GLN A 125 -2.32 39.92 -4.96
C GLN A 125 -1.27 39.80 -6.06
N VAL A 126 -1.07 38.58 -6.55
CA VAL A 126 -0.28 38.34 -7.75
C VAL A 126 -1.08 38.92 -8.91
N ASN A 127 -0.88 40.22 -9.14
CA ASN A 127 -1.07 40.80 -10.45
C ASN A 127 -0.05 40.10 -11.36
N MET A 128 -0.47 39.01 -11.99
CA MET A 128 0.28 38.36 -13.06
C MET A 128 0.39 39.36 -14.23
N THR A 129 1.45 40.16 -14.24
CA THR A 129 2.18 40.32 -15.49
C THR A 129 2.70 38.94 -15.83
N ALA A 130 1.91 38.20 -16.63
CA ALA A 130 2.39 37.03 -17.30
C ALA A 130 3.67 37.44 -18.03
N MET A 131 4.82 37.00 -17.53
CA MET A 131 6.05 37.03 -18.29
C MET A 131 5.85 36.00 -19.40
N THR A 132 5.28 36.47 -20.50
CA THR A 132 5.15 35.73 -21.74
C THR A 132 6.54 35.59 -22.33
N MET A 133 7.28 34.59 -21.86
CA MET A 133 8.40 34.07 -22.63
C MET A 133 7.79 33.36 -23.84
N LYS A 134 7.72 34.08 -24.97
CA LYS A 134 7.44 33.49 -26.29
C LYS A 134 8.55 32.48 -26.56
N ILE A 135 8.27 31.20 -26.35
CA ILE A 135 9.10 30.13 -26.88
C ILE A 135 8.66 29.94 -28.33
N ASN A 136 9.65 29.99 -29.22
CA ASN A 136 9.47 29.85 -30.66
C ASN A 136 9.09 28.39 -30.95
N TYR A 137 7.83 28.15 -31.36
CA TYR A 137 7.35 26.84 -31.79
C TYR A 137 7.79 26.57 -33.24
N ASP A 138 9.09 26.41 -33.45
CA ASP A 138 9.64 25.95 -34.73
C ASP A 138 10.64 24.83 -34.46
N GLU A 139 10.13 23.70 -33.97
CA GLU A 139 10.72 22.37 -34.17
C GLU A 139 9.66 21.32 -33.80
N MET A 140 8.67 21.18 -34.68
CA MET A 140 7.83 19.99 -34.71
C MET A 140 8.65 18.87 -35.34
N SER A 141 9.38 18.15 -34.50
CA SER A 141 9.97 16.86 -34.82
C SER A 141 9.82 15.97 -33.61
N GLU A 142 9.04 14.90 -33.81
CA GLU A 142 8.76 13.81 -32.90
C GLU A 142 7.81 14.17 -31.75
N ALA A 143 6.56 13.72 -31.89
CA ALA A 143 5.70 13.37 -30.78
C ALA A 143 6.40 12.28 -29.96
N ALA A 144 7.45 12.69 -29.23
CA ALA A 144 8.09 11.89 -28.21
C ALA A 144 6.98 11.46 -27.26
N THR A 145 6.78 10.17 -27.24
CA THR A 145 5.77 9.40 -26.54
C THR A 145 5.65 9.82 -25.07
N PHE A 146 4.77 10.80 -24.79
CA PHE A 146 4.17 11.05 -23.46
C PHE A 146 3.43 9.82 -22.88
N GLU A 147 3.43 8.70 -23.59
CA GLU A 147 2.87 7.41 -23.18
C GLU A 147 3.63 6.79 -21.99
N ASP A 148 4.93 7.06 -21.84
CA ASP A 148 5.81 6.32 -20.91
C ASP A 148 5.92 6.95 -19.51
N GLU A 149 5.32 8.11 -19.26
CA GLU A 149 5.51 8.86 -17.99
C GLU A 149 4.36 8.71 -17.00
N PHE A 150 3.17 8.25 -17.43
CA PHE A 150 2.01 8.07 -16.57
C PHE A 150 1.98 6.67 -15.94
N LEU A 151 1.43 6.55 -14.73
CA LEU A 151 1.15 5.24 -14.12
C LEU A 151 0.00 4.54 -14.84
N SER A 152 0.06 3.22 -14.95
CA SER A 152 -1.09 2.43 -15.39
C SER A 152 -2.20 2.39 -14.33
N ALA A 153 -3.38 2.89 -14.69
CA ALA A 153 -4.54 2.93 -13.79
C ALA A 153 -5.02 1.55 -13.35
N GLY A 154 -4.98 0.58 -14.25
CA GLY A 154 -5.36 -0.81 -13.98
C GLY A 154 -4.42 -1.48 -12.98
N LEU A 155 -3.10 -1.30 -13.12
CA LEU A 155 -2.11 -1.87 -12.18
C LEU A 155 -2.23 -1.25 -10.78
N TRP A 156 -2.42 0.06 -10.71
CA TRP A 156 -2.69 0.74 -9.44
C TRP A 156 -3.99 0.24 -8.80
N LEU A 157 -5.10 0.23 -9.55
CA LEU A 157 -6.41 -0.18 -9.03
C LEU A 157 -6.41 -1.63 -8.56
N THR A 158 -5.81 -2.54 -9.33
CA THR A 158 -5.69 -3.95 -8.94
C THR A 158 -4.86 -4.10 -7.67
N THR A 159 -3.78 -3.34 -7.51
CA THR A 159 -3.01 -3.31 -6.25
C THR A 159 -3.91 -2.97 -5.06
N VAL A 160 -4.71 -1.90 -5.16
CA VAL A 160 -5.65 -1.45 -4.12
C VAL A 160 -6.69 -2.55 -3.81
N ILE A 161 -7.26 -3.17 -4.84
CA ILE A 161 -8.29 -4.21 -4.69
C ILE A 161 -7.72 -5.45 -4.00
N PHE A 162 -6.57 -5.97 -4.45
CA PHE A 162 -5.96 -7.16 -3.86
C PHE A 162 -5.50 -6.91 -2.42
N LEU A 163 -5.03 -5.69 -2.09
CA LEU A 163 -4.70 -5.31 -0.72
C LEU A 163 -5.94 -5.27 0.17
N ALA A 164 -7.05 -4.72 -0.33
CA ALA A 164 -8.33 -4.73 0.38
C ALA A 164 -8.87 -6.16 0.59
N LEU A 165 -8.78 -7.03 -0.43
CA LEU A 165 -9.14 -8.44 -0.30
C LEU A 165 -8.26 -9.16 0.73
N SER A 166 -6.95 -8.91 0.74
CA SER A 166 -6.04 -9.49 1.74
C SER A 166 -6.45 -9.07 3.17
N SER A 167 -6.80 -7.80 3.39
CA SER A 167 -7.33 -7.30 4.66
C SER A 167 -8.62 -8.03 5.07
N LEU A 168 -9.57 -8.19 4.13
CA LEU A 168 -10.84 -8.90 4.38
C LEU A 168 -10.61 -10.36 4.78
N PHE A 169 -9.74 -11.09 4.07
CA PHE A 169 -9.44 -12.49 4.42
C PHE A 169 -8.65 -12.61 5.72
N THR A 170 -7.83 -11.62 6.07
CA THR A 170 -7.17 -11.53 7.37
C THR A 170 -8.18 -11.37 8.50
N LEU A 171 -9.19 -10.51 8.32
CA LEU A 171 -10.31 -10.36 9.28
C LEU A 171 -11.12 -11.64 9.41
N ILE A 172 -11.44 -12.31 8.30
CA ILE A 172 -12.14 -13.59 8.30
C ILE A 172 -11.32 -14.65 9.05
N SER A 173 -10.00 -14.71 8.82
CA SER A 173 -9.09 -15.60 9.54
C SER A 173 -9.10 -15.34 11.05
N ALA A 174 -8.98 -14.08 11.47
CA ALA A 174 -9.00 -13.67 12.87
C ALA A 174 -10.35 -14.04 13.54
N PHE A 175 -11.46 -13.75 12.88
CA PHE A 175 -12.78 -14.12 13.36
C PHE A 175 -12.93 -15.63 13.57
N PHE A 176 -12.52 -16.45 12.60
CA PHE A 176 -12.58 -17.90 12.75
C PHE A 176 -11.59 -18.42 13.79
N SER A 177 -10.42 -17.80 13.95
CA SER A 177 -9.46 -18.13 15.00
C SER A 177 -10.08 -17.88 16.38
N MET A 178 -10.73 -16.73 16.59
CA MET A 178 -11.49 -16.42 17.80
C MET A 178 -12.67 -17.39 18.03
N LEU A 179 -13.43 -17.75 17.00
CA LEU A 179 -14.49 -18.77 17.12
C LEU A 179 -13.93 -20.15 17.51
N ASN A 180 -12.76 -20.53 17.00
CA ASN A 180 -12.06 -21.74 17.41
C ASN A 180 -11.60 -21.65 18.87
N ILE A 181 -11.40 -20.44 19.44
CA ILE A 181 -11.07 -20.17 20.84
C ILE A 181 -12.30 -20.20 21.78
N LEU A 182 -13.50 -19.92 21.28
CA LEU A 182 -14.69 -19.81 22.13
C LEU A 182 -15.61 -21.02 22.00
N CYS A 183 -15.88 -21.47 20.77
CA CYS A 183 -17.04 -22.31 20.49
C CYS A 183 -16.70 -23.73 20.03
N ASN A 184 -15.45 -24.03 19.66
CA ASN A 184 -15.04 -25.32 19.06
C ASN A 184 -16.02 -25.81 17.96
N PRO A 185 -16.19 -25.07 16.85
CA PRO A 185 -17.14 -25.44 15.81
C PRO A 185 -16.75 -26.76 15.10
N ILE A 186 -17.76 -27.55 14.70
CA ILE A 186 -17.59 -28.89 14.07
C ILE A 186 -17.54 -28.80 12.53
N SER A 187 -18.02 -27.70 11.94
CA SER A 187 -18.05 -27.52 10.48
C SER A 187 -16.65 -27.44 9.86
N TYR A 188 -16.48 -27.96 8.65
CA TYR A 188 -15.17 -28.08 8.00
C TYR A 188 -14.44 -26.74 7.83
N LEU A 189 -15.13 -25.72 7.30
CA LEU A 189 -14.57 -24.38 7.07
C LEU A 189 -14.41 -23.52 8.32
N SER A 190 -15.12 -23.83 9.41
CA SER A 190 -14.97 -23.10 10.68
C SER A 190 -14.05 -23.83 11.66
N SER A 191 -13.74 -25.09 11.40
CA SER A 191 -12.78 -25.87 12.17
C SER A 191 -11.33 -25.44 11.87
N THR A 192 -10.38 -26.11 12.52
CA THR A 192 -8.94 -25.91 12.35
C THR A 192 -8.49 -26.01 10.88
N HIS A 193 -9.23 -26.76 10.04
CA HIS A 193 -8.97 -26.81 8.61
C HIS A 193 -9.19 -25.46 7.90
N GLY A 194 -10.24 -24.72 8.29
CA GLY A 194 -10.52 -23.39 7.75
C GLY A 194 -9.40 -22.40 8.01
N LEU A 195 -8.72 -22.49 9.15
CA LEU A 195 -7.60 -21.59 9.48
C LEU A 195 -6.44 -21.70 8.51
N TYR A 196 -6.16 -22.88 7.94
CA TYR A 196 -5.18 -23.00 6.86
C TYR A 196 -5.64 -22.29 5.60
N VAL A 197 -6.91 -22.47 5.23
CA VAL A 197 -7.48 -21.90 4.00
C VAL A 197 -7.49 -20.39 4.08
N TRP A 198 -8.00 -19.80 5.17
CA TRP A 198 -8.11 -18.35 5.30
C TRP A 198 -6.74 -17.66 5.40
N ASN A 199 -5.80 -18.20 6.17
CA ASN A 199 -4.43 -17.67 6.22
C ASN A 199 -3.71 -17.83 4.87
N GLY A 200 -3.91 -18.96 4.19
CA GLY A 200 -3.33 -19.21 2.87
C GLY A 200 -3.84 -18.23 1.81
N ILE A 201 -5.15 -17.99 1.77
CA ILE A 201 -5.75 -17.00 0.87
C ILE A 201 -5.25 -15.59 1.20
N ALA A 202 -5.22 -15.20 2.48
CA ALA A 202 -4.73 -13.89 2.89
C ALA A 202 -3.27 -13.65 2.47
N ALA A 203 -2.39 -14.64 2.70
CA ALA A 203 -0.99 -14.61 2.27
C ALA A 203 -0.85 -14.53 0.75
N LEU A 204 -1.64 -15.30 0.01
CA LEU A 204 -1.64 -15.30 -1.45
C LEU A 204 -2.07 -13.94 -2.01
N MET A 205 -3.17 -13.37 -1.52
CA MET A 205 -3.64 -12.06 -1.96
C MET A 205 -2.61 -10.96 -1.66
N CYS A 206 -1.99 -11.00 -0.46
CA CYS A 206 -0.91 -10.05 -0.11
C CYS A 206 0.32 -10.21 -1.02
N SER A 207 0.69 -11.44 -1.36
CA SER A 207 1.81 -11.72 -2.28
C SER A 207 1.51 -11.21 -3.68
N ILE A 208 0.28 -11.39 -4.18
CA ILE A 208 -0.17 -10.85 -5.47
C ILE A 208 -0.09 -9.32 -5.45
N THR A 209 -0.55 -8.64 -4.40
CA THR A 209 -0.40 -7.18 -4.25
C THR A 209 1.05 -6.75 -4.41
N MET A 210 1.99 -7.42 -3.74
CA MET A 210 3.41 -7.10 -3.85
C MET A 210 3.94 -7.28 -5.27
N ILE A 211 3.54 -8.35 -5.96
CA ILE A 211 3.98 -8.63 -7.34
C ILE A 211 3.45 -7.57 -8.31
N ILE A 212 2.15 -7.24 -8.22
CA ILE A 212 1.52 -6.22 -9.08
C ILE A 212 2.20 -4.87 -8.86
N TYR A 213 2.37 -4.45 -7.61
CA TYR A 213 3.00 -3.16 -7.32
C TYR A 213 4.49 -3.11 -7.71
N SER A 214 5.22 -4.21 -7.52
CA SER A 214 6.62 -4.31 -7.96
C SER A 214 6.73 -4.16 -9.48
N SER A 215 5.75 -4.70 -10.21
CA SER A 215 5.68 -4.57 -11.68
C SER A 215 5.37 -3.13 -12.08
N LEU A 216 4.41 -2.48 -11.42
CA LEU A 216 4.10 -1.06 -11.60
C LEU A 216 5.35 -0.19 -11.34
N PHE A 217 6.10 -0.51 -10.28
CA PHE A 217 7.31 0.21 -9.92
C PHE A 217 8.42 0.05 -10.96
N GLY A 218 8.70 -1.19 -11.37
CA GLY A 218 9.77 -1.48 -12.32
C GLY A 218 9.51 -0.93 -13.72
N ILE A 219 8.26 -0.87 -14.18
CA ILE A 219 7.92 -0.40 -15.53
C ILE A 219 7.85 1.12 -15.59
N PHE A 220 7.22 1.76 -14.59
CA PHE A 220 6.87 3.18 -14.63
C PHE A 220 7.66 4.00 -13.59
N ILE A 221 7.45 3.72 -12.30
CA ILE A 221 7.91 4.58 -11.20
C ILE A 221 9.44 4.70 -11.13
N SER A 222 10.17 3.65 -11.49
CA SER A 222 11.64 3.63 -11.45
C SER A 222 12.28 4.62 -12.42
N LYS A 223 11.60 4.93 -13.53
CA LYS A 223 12.06 5.88 -14.55
C LYS A 223 11.57 7.29 -14.25
N ASN A 224 10.28 7.43 -13.98
CA ASN A 224 9.65 8.70 -13.66
C ASN A 224 8.65 8.50 -12.52
N ILE A 225 8.78 9.32 -11.49
CA ILE A 225 7.91 9.24 -10.32
C ILE A 225 6.45 9.67 -10.63
N ALA A 226 6.18 10.23 -11.82
CA ALA A 226 4.87 10.61 -12.35
C ALA A 226 4.11 11.58 -11.44
N ILE A 227 4.77 12.69 -11.11
CA ILE A 227 4.16 13.83 -10.43
C ILE A 227 3.96 14.97 -11.42
N THR A 228 3.05 15.90 -11.12
CA THR A 228 2.82 17.08 -11.98
C THR A 228 4.13 17.76 -12.40
N ASP A 229 5.08 17.93 -11.48
CA ASP A 229 6.35 18.62 -11.74
C ASP A 229 7.36 17.84 -12.60
N THR A 230 7.31 16.50 -12.62
CA THR A 230 8.13 15.68 -13.54
C THR A 230 7.48 15.50 -14.91
N LEU A 231 6.16 15.72 -14.99
CA LEU A 231 5.39 15.71 -16.24
C LEU A 231 5.34 17.10 -16.90
N ARG A 232 5.85 18.16 -16.25
CA ARG A 232 5.94 19.50 -16.83
C ARG A 232 7.17 19.59 -17.74
N THR A 233 6.95 19.90 -19.01
CA THR A 233 8.01 20.26 -19.98
C THR A 233 8.85 21.48 -19.57
N LEU A 234 8.38 22.31 -18.65
CA LEU A 234 9.09 23.54 -18.21
C LEU A 234 10.03 23.34 -17.02
N SER A 235 9.88 22.27 -16.22
CA SER A 235 10.71 22.06 -15.04
C SER A 235 11.53 20.81 -15.21
N ARG A 236 12.81 21.01 -15.57
CA ARG A 236 13.82 19.98 -15.75
C ARG A 236 14.20 19.30 -14.42
N PHE A 237 13.26 18.63 -13.74
CA PHE A 237 13.59 17.78 -12.61
C PHE A 237 13.59 16.33 -13.07
N THR A 238 14.72 15.64 -12.89
CA THR A 238 14.83 14.22 -13.14
C THR A 238 14.87 13.44 -11.83
N SER A 239 14.18 12.30 -11.85
CA SER A 239 14.13 11.32 -10.77
C SER A 239 14.64 9.95 -11.21
N ASP A 240 15.20 9.86 -12.41
CA ASP A 240 15.53 8.60 -13.05
C ASP A 240 16.51 7.79 -12.19
N GLY A 241 16.10 6.58 -11.79
CA GLY A 241 16.87 5.69 -10.94
C GLY A 241 17.01 6.12 -9.47
N LEU A 242 16.40 7.23 -9.05
CA LEU A 242 16.44 7.72 -7.66
C LEU A 242 15.26 7.24 -6.82
N ALA A 243 14.26 6.60 -7.44
CA ALA A 243 13.11 6.07 -6.73
C ALA A 243 13.43 4.76 -6.01
N GLN A 244 12.90 4.59 -4.80
CA GLN A 244 13.07 3.41 -3.97
C GLN A 244 11.74 3.02 -3.30
N PHE A 245 11.59 1.73 -2.98
CA PHE A 245 10.48 1.24 -2.18
C PHE A 245 10.58 1.78 -0.75
N GLY A 246 9.53 2.43 -0.28
CA GLY A 246 9.42 2.89 1.10
C GLY A 246 8.96 1.79 2.07
N PHE A 247 8.94 2.11 3.37
CA PHE A 247 8.66 1.12 4.42
C PHE A 247 7.25 0.51 4.32
N SER A 248 6.28 1.26 3.80
CA SER A 248 4.88 0.80 3.67
C SER A 248 4.75 -0.37 2.72
N PHE A 249 5.65 -0.50 1.74
CA PHE A 249 5.72 -1.66 0.87
C PHE A 249 6.35 -2.86 1.61
N TRP A 250 7.48 -2.64 2.28
CA TRP A 250 8.24 -3.71 2.96
C TRP A 250 7.47 -4.33 4.14
N ILE A 251 6.60 -3.58 4.82
CA ILE A 251 5.81 -4.10 5.93
C ILE A 251 4.81 -5.20 5.48
N LEU A 252 4.47 -5.28 4.18
CA LEU A 252 3.63 -6.37 3.66
C LEU A 252 4.35 -7.73 3.71
N ILE A 253 5.68 -7.76 3.65
CA ILE A 253 6.46 -8.99 3.84
C ILE A 253 6.23 -9.54 5.27
N LEU A 254 6.18 -8.66 6.27
CA LEU A 254 5.86 -9.05 7.65
C LEU A 254 4.47 -9.70 7.73
N SER A 255 3.47 -9.16 7.04
CA SER A 255 2.13 -9.74 6.96
C SER A 255 2.14 -11.15 6.35
N ILE A 256 2.86 -11.36 5.23
CA ILE A 256 3.02 -12.67 4.61
C ILE A 256 3.65 -13.68 5.59
N PHE A 257 4.73 -13.29 6.28
CA PHE A 257 5.36 -14.15 7.28
C PHE A 257 4.43 -14.48 8.45
N CYS A 258 3.63 -13.52 8.94
CA CYS A 258 2.65 -13.78 10.00
C CYS A 258 1.64 -14.86 9.59
N HIS A 259 1.15 -14.83 8.35
CA HIS A 259 0.23 -15.85 7.85
C HIS A 259 0.91 -17.22 7.65
N LEU A 260 2.17 -17.27 7.20
CA LEU A 260 2.93 -18.51 7.10
C LEU A 260 3.20 -19.12 8.48
N ILE A 261 3.54 -18.29 9.48
CA ILE A 261 3.70 -18.71 10.87
C ILE A 261 2.37 -19.26 11.41
N ASN A 262 1.24 -18.60 11.13
CA ASN A 262 -0.08 -19.11 11.51
C ASN A 262 -0.36 -20.49 10.94
N ILE A 263 -0.09 -20.71 9.65
CA ILE A 263 -0.20 -22.04 9.02
C ILE A 263 0.69 -23.06 9.75
N GLY A 264 1.93 -22.70 10.05
CA GLY A 264 2.86 -23.55 10.80
C GLY A 264 2.38 -23.88 12.22
N LEU A 265 1.83 -22.90 12.94
CA LEU A 265 1.27 -23.08 14.30
C LEU A 265 0.06 -24.01 14.29
N VAL A 266 -0.84 -23.82 13.33
CA VAL A 266 -2.03 -24.68 13.17
C VAL A 266 -1.59 -26.11 12.81
N TYR A 267 -0.59 -26.27 11.94
CA TYR A 267 0.06 -27.55 11.63
C TYR A 267 0.65 -28.22 12.86
N TYR A 268 1.45 -27.49 13.63
CA TYR A 268 2.05 -27.98 14.86
C TYR A 268 1.00 -28.41 15.88
N ARG A 269 -0.09 -27.65 16.04
CA ARG A 269 -1.23 -28.02 16.89
C ARG A 269 -1.84 -29.35 16.46
N ASN A 270 -2.08 -29.55 15.17
CA ASN A 270 -2.65 -30.79 14.65
C ASN A 270 -1.71 -31.98 14.81
N TYR A 271 -0.41 -31.77 14.62
CA TYR A 271 0.61 -32.78 14.90
C TYR A 271 0.59 -33.23 16.37
N LEU A 272 0.55 -32.27 17.31
CA LEU A 272 0.44 -32.56 18.75
C LEU A 272 -0.86 -33.26 19.12
N LEU A 273 -1.96 -33.00 18.41
CA LEU A 273 -3.24 -33.67 18.61
C LEU A 273 -3.19 -35.15 18.22
N GLN A 274 -2.51 -35.47 17.11
CA GLN A 274 -2.41 -36.83 16.60
C GLN A 274 -1.47 -37.71 17.45
N HIS A 275 -0.43 -37.13 18.05
CA HIS A 275 0.57 -37.85 18.84
C HIS A 275 0.23 -37.96 20.33
N GLN A 276 -1.00 -37.64 20.75
CA GLN A 276 -1.40 -37.83 22.14
C GLN A 276 -1.70 -39.31 22.43
N PRO A 277 -1.27 -39.86 23.58
CA PRO A 277 -1.67 -41.19 23.98
C PRO A 277 -3.21 -41.23 24.06
N LYS A 278 -3.81 -42.26 23.47
CA LYS A 278 -5.26 -42.49 23.56
C LYS A 278 -5.64 -42.54 25.04
N PRO A 279 -6.75 -41.91 25.46
CA PRO A 279 -7.19 -42.01 26.85
C PRO A 279 -7.33 -43.50 27.21
N PRO A 280 -6.90 -43.92 28.42
CA PRO A 280 -7.04 -45.31 28.82
C PRO A 280 -8.52 -45.67 28.79
N VAL A 281 -8.87 -46.67 27.98
CA VAL A 281 -10.24 -47.20 27.94
C VAL A 281 -10.42 -47.98 29.24
N ILE A 282 -11.19 -47.44 30.17
CA ILE A 282 -11.60 -48.17 31.37
C ILE A 282 -12.63 -49.21 30.91
N THR A 283 -12.19 -50.44 30.68
CA THR A 283 -13.09 -51.56 30.45
C THR A 283 -13.70 -51.95 31.78
N VAL A 284 -14.88 -51.42 32.09
CA VAL A 284 -15.64 -51.82 33.28
C VAL A 284 -16.25 -53.20 33.01
N HIS A 285 -15.83 -54.22 33.77
CA HIS A 285 -16.42 -55.55 33.67
C HIS A 285 -17.83 -55.52 34.28
N LYS A 286 -18.81 -56.11 33.58
CA LYS A 286 -20.24 -56.12 33.97
C LYS A 286 -20.53 -56.77 35.34
N ASN A 287 -19.56 -57.47 35.93
CA ASN A 287 -19.65 -58.13 37.24
C ASN A 287 -18.93 -57.38 38.38
N ASP A 288 -18.39 -56.18 38.14
CA ASP A 288 -17.80 -55.38 39.21
C ASP A 288 -18.90 -54.78 40.08
N SER A 289 -19.08 -55.34 41.28
CA SER A 289 -20.10 -54.95 42.26
C SER A 289 -19.84 -53.57 42.90
N THR A 290 -18.75 -52.90 42.53
CA THR A 290 -18.39 -51.53 42.89
C THR A 290 -19.22 -50.45 42.17
N ILE A 291 -20.09 -50.83 41.22
CA ILE A 291 -20.95 -49.88 40.47
C ILE A 291 -22.25 -49.53 41.23
N LEU A 292 -22.55 -50.20 42.34
CA LEU A 292 -23.77 -49.95 43.13
C LEU A 292 -23.56 -49.00 44.31
N VAL A 293 -22.73 -47.98 44.17
CA VAL A 293 -22.78 -46.81 45.06
C VAL A 293 -22.42 -45.59 44.24
N TYR A 294 -23.39 -45.03 43.52
CA TYR A 294 -23.64 -43.59 43.31
C TYR A 294 -24.73 -43.40 42.24
#